data_AF-A0A2S5DC18-F1
#
_entry.id   AF-A0A2S5DC18-F1
#
_cell.length_a   1.000
_cell.length_b   1.000
_cell.length_c   1.000
_cell.angle_alpha   90.00
_cell.angle_beta   90.00
_cell.angle_gamma   90.00
#
_symmetry.space_group_name_H-M   'P 1'
#
loop_
_entity.id
_entity.type
_entity.pdbx_description
1 polymer ?
#
loop_
_entity_poly.entity_id
_entity_poly.type
_entity_poly.pdbx_seq_one_letter_code
_entity_poly.pdbx_strand_id
1 'polypeptide(L)'
;MSNHTFFWHDYETFGAVPRRDRPSQFAGIRTDAELNEIGEPVMLYCRPSPDYLPTLQASLLTGITPQRCQQRGVAEHEFAGVIERELAAPATIGVGYNSLRFDDEVTRFLFWRNLIDPYAREWQNHCGRWDLLDLVRATYALRPDGIVWPQHEDGRASFKLEHLSAANGLAHESAHDALSDVRATIALARLIRQRQPKLFDYYLTLRKKDAVKVQLSLHDPKPVLHVSGMYGVERGNLALVWPLAAHPTNGNEVIVWDLAHDPSQLRGLSADDIRQRLFSRADELPEGLERLPIKTIHINKSPFIVSNLKVLGDSAAARWGMDLAAAFRHAEAARGLPDLSALWRRVYQREAGAPHDVDENLYGGFVSNNDRKVLQKMRRLSAAQLAGEMALFEDPQLAELLFRYRARNFPDSLSGHEQQRWRQWCGERVAAAMPGFLQELAELRAAEPSPEQQQLLQQVADYAANLQASPA
;
A
#
# COMPACT_ATOMS: atom_id res chain seq x y z
N MET A 1 6.34 16.63 25.94
CA MET A 1 7.10 16.06 24.81
C MET A 1 6.28 14.90 24.28
N SER A 2 6.27 14.68 22.97
CA SER A 2 5.45 13.62 22.37
C SER A 2 6.20 12.28 22.50
N ASN A 3 5.62 11.31 23.20
CA ASN A 3 6.30 10.02 23.51
C ASN A 3 6.26 9.00 22.36
N HIS A 4 6.03 9.42 21.11
CA HIS A 4 6.00 8.49 19.97
C HIS A 4 7.34 8.45 19.25
N THR A 5 7.62 7.34 18.60
CA THR A 5 8.72 7.21 17.65
C THR A 5 8.17 7.00 16.25
N PHE A 6 8.96 7.33 15.23
CA PHE A 6 8.68 6.91 13.87
C PHE A 6 9.55 5.71 13.54
N PHE A 7 8.99 4.73 12.83
CA PHE A 7 9.77 3.70 12.17
C PHE A 7 9.59 3.87 10.67
N TRP A 8 10.60 4.43 10.04
CA TRP A 8 10.66 4.69 8.61
C TRP A 8 11.06 3.41 7.91
N HIS A 9 10.31 2.97 6.91
CA HIS A 9 10.59 1.70 6.24
C HIS A 9 10.25 1.73 4.76
N ASP A 10 10.88 0.81 4.04
CA ASP A 10 10.69 0.58 2.62
C ASP A 10 10.98 -0.89 2.28
N TYR A 11 10.31 -1.41 1.25
CA TYR A 11 10.54 -2.74 0.72
C TYR A 11 11.00 -2.68 -0.73
N GLU A 12 11.97 -3.53 -1.04
CA GLU A 12 12.11 -4.04 -2.41
C GLU A 12 11.38 -5.38 -2.51
N THR A 13 10.68 -5.60 -3.61
CA THR A 13 9.88 -6.81 -3.84
C THR A 13 10.22 -7.47 -5.16
N PHE A 14 9.87 -8.75 -5.30
CA PHE A 14 10.01 -9.51 -6.55
C PHE A 14 8.84 -9.32 -7.52
N GLY A 15 8.00 -8.29 -7.31
CA GLY A 15 6.87 -7.95 -8.16
C GLY A 15 5.95 -6.89 -7.55
N ALA A 16 5.08 -6.34 -8.38
CA ALA A 16 4.28 -5.16 -8.05
C ALA A 16 2.92 -5.47 -7.39
N VAL A 17 2.58 -6.74 -7.14
CA VAL A 17 1.30 -7.17 -6.56
C VAL A 17 1.51 -7.63 -5.12
N PRO A 18 1.30 -6.78 -4.08
CA PRO A 18 1.61 -7.12 -2.68
C PRO A 18 0.94 -8.40 -2.16
N ARG A 19 -0.24 -8.71 -2.70
CA ARG A 19 -1.03 -9.89 -2.37
C ARG A 19 -0.36 -11.20 -2.78
N ARG A 20 0.40 -11.19 -3.88
CA ARG A 20 0.96 -12.40 -4.52
C ARG A 20 2.49 -12.43 -4.48
N ASP A 21 3.11 -11.30 -4.77
CA ASP A 21 4.55 -11.17 -4.90
C ASP A 21 5.24 -11.12 -3.54
N ARG A 22 6.49 -11.58 -3.51
CA ARG A 22 7.25 -11.77 -2.26
C ARG A 22 8.23 -10.61 -2.04
N PRO A 23 8.47 -10.19 -0.79
CA PRO A 23 9.52 -9.22 -0.49
C PRO A 23 10.89 -9.82 -0.82
N SER A 24 11.80 -8.98 -1.32
CA SER A 24 13.19 -9.33 -1.59
C SER A 24 14.12 -8.69 -0.54
N GLN A 25 13.90 -7.43 -0.19
CA GLN A 25 14.63 -6.68 0.83
C GLN A 25 13.66 -5.86 1.69
N PHE A 26 14.04 -5.62 2.93
CA PHE A 26 13.43 -4.62 3.80
C PHE A 26 14.51 -3.77 4.42
N ALA A 27 14.26 -2.46 4.50
CA ALA A 27 15.05 -1.58 5.33
C ALA A 27 14.15 -0.75 6.24
N GLY A 28 14.70 -0.36 7.38
CA GLY A 28 14.05 0.62 8.23
C GLY A 28 14.97 1.30 9.23
N ILE A 29 14.60 2.52 9.59
CA ILE A 29 15.31 3.37 10.54
C ILE A 29 14.29 3.89 11.54
N ARG A 30 14.62 3.83 12.82
CA ARG A 30 13.81 4.44 13.87
C ARG A 30 14.28 5.87 14.13
N THR A 31 13.34 6.78 14.34
CA THR A 31 13.63 8.13 14.82
C THR A 31 12.79 8.49 16.04
N ASP A 32 13.28 9.44 16.83
CA ASP A 32 12.45 10.16 17.80
C ASP A 32 11.38 11.02 17.10
N ALA A 33 10.55 11.71 17.89
CA ALA A 33 9.50 12.59 17.39
C ALA A 33 10.06 13.84 16.69
N GLU A 34 11.32 14.18 16.90
CA GLU A 34 12.09 15.28 16.31
C GLU A 34 12.77 14.88 14.99
N LEU A 35 12.61 13.62 14.57
CA LEU A 35 13.19 13.01 13.38
C LEU A 35 14.69 12.73 13.51
N ASN A 36 15.26 12.65 14.71
CA ASN A 36 16.64 12.21 14.92
C ASN A 36 16.69 10.68 14.96
N GLU A 37 17.66 10.08 14.27
CA GLU A 37 17.82 8.61 14.24
C GLU A 37 18.14 8.08 15.64
N ILE A 38 17.49 6.97 16.01
CA ILE A 38 17.71 6.28 17.29
C ILE A 38 17.92 4.78 17.04
N GLY A 39 18.99 4.24 17.61
CA GLY A 39 19.39 2.85 17.36
C GLY A 39 19.99 2.64 15.97
N GLU A 40 20.27 1.37 15.65
CA GLU A 40 20.88 0.98 14.38
C GLU A 40 19.80 0.78 13.29
N PRO A 41 20.10 1.09 12.02
CA PRO A 41 19.25 0.72 10.90
C PRO A 41 19.04 -0.80 10.82
N VAL A 42 17.83 -1.21 10.45
CA VAL A 42 17.50 -2.59 10.11
C VAL A 42 17.58 -2.74 8.60
N MET A 43 18.30 -3.75 8.11
CA MET A 43 18.33 -4.12 6.70
C MET A 43 18.43 -5.64 6.57
N LEU A 44 17.50 -6.24 5.84
CA LEU A 44 17.40 -7.69 5.67
C LEU A 44 17.04 -8.03 4.23
N TYR A 45 17.56 -9.16 3.74
CA TYR A 45 17.03 -9.83 2.56
C TYR A 45 16.10 -10.98 2.98
N CYS A 46 15.07 -11.25 2.20
CA CYS A 46 14.16 -12.37 2.40
C CYS A 46 14.46 -13.46 1.37
N ARG A 47 14.72 -14.69 1.83
CA ARG A 47 14.90 -15.83 0.91
C ARG A 47 13.58 -16.12 0.18
N PRO A 48 13.57 -16.26 -1.15
CA PRO A 48 12.39 -16.70 -1.87
C PRO A 48 12.09 -18.18 -1.56
N SER A 49 10.80 -18.52 -1.49
CA SER A 49 10.34 -19.91 -1.31
C SER A 49 10.23 -20.64 -2.66
N PRO A 50 10.35 -21.97 -2.69
CA PRO A 50 10.40 -22.75 -3.95
C PRO A 50 9.07 -22.75 -4.74
N ASP A 51 7.97 -22.31 -4.13
CA ASP A 51 6.65 -22.19 -4.75
C ASP A 51 6.40 -20.84 -5.45
N TYR A 52 7.44 -20.02 -5.64
CA TYR A 52 7.32 -18.67 -6.20
C TYR A 52 8.39 -18.37 -7.26
N LEU A 53 7.92 -17.78 -8.37
CA LEU A 53 8.76 -17.29 -9.46
C LEU A 53 8.73 -15.75 -9.50
N PRO A 54 9.86 -15.07 -9.25
CA PRO A 54 10.01 -13.61 -9.33
C PRO A 54 9.76 -13.04 -10.73
N THR A 55 9.31 -11.78 -10.81
CA THR A 55 9.29 -11.06 -12.08
C THR A 55 10.68 -10.54 -12.46
N LEU A 56 10.98 -10.54 -13.75
CA LEU A 56 12.26 -10.06 -14.26
C LEU A 56 12.35 -8.54 -14.13
N GLN A 57 11.25 -7.84 -14.41
CA GLN A 57 11.16 -6.38 -14.31
C GLN A 57 11.47 -5.88 -12.89
N ALA A 58 11.00 -6.56 -11.84
CA ALA A 58 11.29 -6.18 -10.47
C ALA A 58 12.79 -6.36 -10.15
N SER A 59 13.38 -7.47 -10.59
CA SER A 59 14.80 -7.71 -10.37
C SER A 59 15.67 -6.68 -11.14
N LEU A 60 15.24 -6.26 -12.34
CA LEU A 60 15.89 -5.18 -13.10
C LEU A 60 15.78 -3.81 -12.42
N LEU A 61 14.61 -3.49 -11.87
CA LEU A 61 14.38 -2.21 -11.20
C LEU A 61 15.21 -2.07 -9.92
N THR A 62 15.28 -3.15 -9.15
CA THR A 62 15.89 -3.18 -7.81
C THR A 62 17.37 -3.58 -7.83
N GLY A 63 17.82 -4.23 -8.91
CA GLY A 63 19.15 -4.85 -8.95
C GLY A 63 19.31 -6.06 -8.00
N ILE A 64 18.21 -6.58 -7.44
CA ILE A 64 18.21 -7.68 -6.48
C ILE A 64 17.79 -8.97 -7.18
N THR A 65 18.68 -9.97 -7.16
CA THR A 65 18.40 -11.29 -7.73
C THR A 65 17.95 -12.30 -6.67
N PRO A 66 17.18 -13.32 -7.07
CA PRO A 66 16.77 -14.40 -6.17
C PRO A 66 17.97 -15.10 -5.52
N GLN A 67 19.07 -15.28 -6.26
CA GLN A 67 20.32 -15.84 -5.75
C GLN A 67 20.96 -14.99 -4.67
N ARG A 68 20.97 -13.65 -4.83
CA ARG A 68 21.45 -12.74 -3.78
C ARG A 68 20.63 -12.91 -2.51
N CYS A 69 19.31 -12.99 -2.64
CA CYS A 69 18.41 -13.24 -1.52
C CYS A 69 18.59 -14.62 -0.90
N GLN A 70 18.84 -15.68 -1.68
CA GLN A 70 19.16 -17.00 -1.17
C GLN A 70 20.46 -17.01 -0.34
N GLN A 71 21.49 -16.31 -0.81
CA GLN A 71 22.81 -16.27 -0.16
C GLN A 71 22.83 -15.41 1.10
N ARG A 72 22.15 -14.25 1.07
CA ARG A 72 22.25 -13.23 2.13
C ARG A 72 21.01 -13.14 3.01
N GLY A 73 19.88 -13.68 2.56
CA GLY A 73 18.61 -13.52 3.24
C GLY A 73 18.42 -14.45 4.41
N VAL A 74 17.36 -14.18 5.16
CA VAL A 74 16.81 -15.02 6.23
C VAL A 74 15.52 -15.70 5.74
N ALA A 75 15.02 -16.70 6.47
CA ALA A 75 13.74 -17.32 6.13
C ALA A 75 12.58 -16.31 6.27
N GLU A 76 11.48 -16.49 5.53
CA GLU A 76 10.36 -15.53 5.50
C GLU A 76 9.77 -15.29 6.91
N HIS A 77 9.71 -16.32 7.76
CA HIS A 77 9.23 -16.18 9.14
C HIS A 77 10.15 -15.34 10.04
N GLU A 78 11.47 -15.44 9.86
CA GLU A 78 12.45 -14.63 10.59
C GLU A 78 12.40 -13.18 10.13
N PHE A 79 12.31 -12.98 8.80
CA PHE A 79 12.12 -11.69 8.17
C PHE A 79 10.87 -10.98 8.71
N ALA A 80 9.72 -11.67 8.67
CA ALA A 80 8.46 -11.17 9.21
C ALA A 80 8.53 -10.88 10.72
N GLY A 81 9.22 -11.74 11.48
CA GLY A 81 9.41 -11.56 12.91
C GLY A 81 10.24 -10.32 13.28
N VAL A 82 11.27 -9.97 12.50
CA VAL A 82 12.03 -8.73 12.71
C VAL A 82 11.16 -7.51 12.43
N ILE A 83 10.45 -7.51 11.30
CA ILE A 83 9.54 -6.43 10.90
C ILE A 83 8.44 -6.22 11.94
N GLU A 84 7.84 -7.30 12.45
CA GLU A 84 6.82 -7.23 13.51
C GLU A 84 7.38 -6.58 14.77
N ARG A 85 8.59 -6.96 15.23
CA ARG A 85 9.21 -6.35 16.42
C ARG A 85 9.40 -4.85 16.26
N GLU A 86 9.87 -4.40 15.10
CA GLU A 86 10.10 -2.99 14.86
C GLU A 86 8.79 -2.19 14.74
N LEU A 87 7.86 -2.64 13.91
CA LEU A 87 6.62 -1.91 13.65
C LEU A 87 5.62 -1.99 14.81
N ALA A 88 5.65 -3.06 15.61
CA ALA A 88 4.74 -3.24 16.75
C ALA A 88 5.32 -2.76 18.09
N ALA A 89 6.54 -2.21 18.10
CA ALA A 89 7.11 -1.59 19.30
C ALA A 89 6.18 -0.48 19.82
N PRO A 90 5.92 -0.37 21.14
CA PRO A 90 4.95 0.58 21.68
C PRO A 90 5.16 2.02 21.21
N ALA A 91 4.05 2.72 20.94
CA ALA A 91 4.03 4.10 20.45
C ALA A 91 4.80 4.35 19.13
N THR A 92 4.95 3.32 18.29
CA THR A 92 5.57 3.44 16.97
C THR A 92 4.57 3.90 15.91
N ILE A 93 4.93 4.90 15.13
CA ILE A 93 4.24 5.25 13.89
C ILE A 93 5.06 4.69 12.73
N GLY A 94 4.55 3.68 12.03
CA GLY A 94 5.16 3.19 10.79
C GLY A 94 4.97 4.22 9.67
N VAL A 95 6.05 4.60 8.99
CA VAL A 95 6.04 5.61 7.92
C VAL A 95 6.87 5.15 6.74
N GLY A 96 6.45 5.48 5.54
CA GLY A 96 7.25 5.34 4.32
C GLY A 96 6.83 6.36 3.28
N TYR A 97 7.24 6.14 2.03
CA TYR A 97 6.87 6.95 0.88
C TYR A 97 5.94 6.16 -0.04
N ASN A 98 4.64 6.48 -0.04
CA ASN A 98 3.57 5.67 -0.68
C ASN A 98 3.30 4.31 0.01
N SER A 99 3.76 4.14 1.25
CA SER A 99 3.70 2.88 1.99
C SER A 99 2.29 2.40 2.29
N LEU A 100 1.32 3.29 2.54
CA LEU A 100 -0.06 2.90 2.88
C LEU A 100 -0.80 2.19 1.72
N ARG A 101 -0.29 2.34 0.49
CA ARG A 101 -0.86 1.74 -0.71
C ARG A 101 -0.06 0.52 -1.21
N PHE A 102 1.18 0.34 -0.76
CA PHE A 102 2.05 -0.73 -1.22
C PHE A 102 2.71 -1.50 -0.07
N ASP A 103 3.72 -0.93 0.59
CA ASP A 103 4.52 -1.58 1.63
C ASP A 103 3.71 -2.12 2.81
N ASP A 104 2.66 -1.41 3.21
CA ASP A 104 1.76 -1.87 4.25
C ASP A 104 0.94 -3.07 3.79
N GLU A 105 0.57 -3.13 2.52
CA GLU A 105 -0.09 -4.30 1.95
C GLU A 105 0.90 -5.47 1.88
N VAL A 106 2.16 -5.23 1.49
CA VAL A 106 3.23 -6.24 1.53
C VAL A 106 3.38 -6.78 2.96
N THR A 107 3.46 -5.89 3.96
CA THR A 107 3.55 -6.23 5.38
C THR A 107 2.37 -7.07 5.83
N ARG A 108 1.14 -6.69 5.46
CA ARG A 108 -0.09 -7.41 5.83
C ARG A 108 -0.11 -8.82 5.27
N PHE A 109 0.22 -9.00 3.99
CA PHE A 109 0.26 -10.32 3.36
C PHE A 109 1.46 -11.16 3.83
N LEU A 110 2.61 -10.53 4.10
CA LEU A 110 3.74 -11.18 4.75
C LEU A 110 3.34 -11.71 6.13
N PHE A 111 2.68 -10.90 6.94
CA PHE A 111 2.24 -11.28 8.28
C PHE A 111 1.18 -12.38 8.24
N TRP A 112 0.22 -12.26 7.32
CA TRP A 112 -0.78 -13.29 7.05
C TRP A 112 -0.14 -14.66 6.80
N ARG A 113 0.78 -14.74 5.81
CA ARG A 113 1.48 -16.00 5.48
C ARG A 113 2.36 -16.54 6.60
N ASN A 114 2.78 -15.67 7.53
CA ASN A 114 3.62 -16.02 8.68
C ASN A 114 2.85 -16.05 10.01
N LEU A 115 1.53 -16.22 9.93
CA LEU A 115 0.61 -16.43 11.06
C LEU A 115 0.59 -15.26 12.08
N ILE A 116 1.13 -14.10 11.70
CA ILE A 116 1.15 -12.86 12.48
C ILE A 116 -0.18 -12.12 12.25
N ASP A 117 -0.68 -11.42 13.27
CA ASP A 117 -1.84 -10.54 13.08
C ASP A 117 -1.49 -9.41 12.08
N PRO A 118 -2.15 -9.32 10.92
CA PRO A 118 -1.77 -8.37 9.87
C PRO A 118 -1.99 -6.90 10.24
N TYR A 119 -2.81 -6.62 11.26
CA TYR A 119 -3.30 -5.28 11.59
C TYR A 119 -2.87 -4.80 12.97
N ALA A 120 -2.48 -5.68 13.89
CA ALA A 120 -2.19 -5.34 15.28
C ALA A 120 -1.15 -4.20 15.41
N ARG A 121 -0.06 -4.25 14.63
CA ARG A 121 0.98 -3.21 14.58
C ARG A 121 0.47 -1.83 14.19
N GLU A 122 -0.71 -1.75 13.58
CA GLU A 122 -1.27 -0.50 13.04
C GLU A 122 -2.03 0.33 14.10
N TRP A 123 -2.30 -0.24 15.29
CA TRP A 123 -3.14 0.41 16.30
C TRP A 123 -2.91 -0.05 17.75
N GLN A 124 -2.46 -1.29 17.99
CA GLN A 124 -2.20 -1.77 19.35
C GLN A 124 -1.02 -1.01 19.96
N ASN A 125 -0.92 -0.99 21.29
CA ASN A 125 0.20 -0.38 22.02
C ASN A 125 0.46 1.09 21.64
N HIS A 126 -0.60 1.83 21.28
CA HIS A 126 -0.52 3.20 20.78
C HIS A 126 0.27 3.36 19.47
N CYS A 127 0.43 2.29 18.70
CA CYS A 127 1.00 2.35 17.38
C CYS A 127 0.07 3.05 16.38
N GLY A 128 0.62 3.41 15.23
CA GLY A 128 -0.10 4.03 14.13
C GLY A 128 0.65 3.90 12.82
N ARG A 129 0.09 4.47 11.76
CA ARG A 129 0.71 4.51 10.43
C ARG A 129 0.55 5.86 9.78
N TRP A 130 1.50 6.22 8.92
CA TRP A 130 1.50 7.48 8.18
C TRP A 130 2.23 7.31 6.85
N ASP A 131 2.07 8.26 5.94
CA ASP A 131 2.65 8.22 4.60
C ASP A 131 3.11 9.62 4.21
N LEU A 132 4.33 9.74 3.71
CA LEU A 132 4.88 11.04 3.36
C LEU A 132 4.36 11.57 2.02
N LEU A 133 3.88 10.73 1.10
CA LEU A 133 3.56 11.15 -0.26
C LEU A 133 2.42 12.18 -0.32
N ASP A 134 1.34 11.95 0.43
CA ASP A 134 0.22 12.90 0.44
C ASP A 134 0.57 14.19 1.24
N LEU A 135 1.56 14.14 2.15
CA LEU A 135 2.16 15.36 2.74
C LEU A 135 2.92 16.17 1.69
N VAL A 136 3.74 15.51 0.87
CA VAL A 136 4.52 16.14 -0.20
C VAL A 136 3.57 16.83 -1.19
N ARG A 137 2.52 16.12 -1.63
CA ARG A 137 1.48 16.68 -2.51
C ARG A 137 0.79 17.89 -1.88
N ALA A 138 0.41 17.80 -0.61
CA ALA A 138 -0.22 18.91 0.10
C ALA A 138 0.72 20.12 0.23
N THR A 139 2.01 19.86 0.45
CA THR A 139 3.04 20.90 0.55
C THR A 139 3.20 21.62 -0.77
N TYR A 140 3.38 20.89 -1.87
CA TYR A 140 3.40 21.47 -3.22
C TYR A 140 2.16 22.30 -3.53
N ALA A 141 0.98 21.73 -3.26
CA ALA A 141 -0.27 22.32 -3.69
C ALA A 141 -0.66 23.55 -2.87
N LEU A 142 -0.32 23.59 -1.58
CA LEU A 142 -0.80 24.60 -0.65
C LEU A 142 0.31 25.52 -0.14
N ARG A 143 1.51 25.00 0.12
CA ARG A 143 2.62 25.73 0.76
C ARG A 143 3.96 25.36 0.11
N PRO A 144 4.16 25.67 -1.18
CA PRO A 144 5.33 25.19 -1.93
C PRO A 144 6.63 25.89 -1.53
N ASP A 145 6.55 27.06 -0.89
CA ASP A 145 7.69 27.92 -0.61
C ASP A 145 8.75 27.22 0.25
N GLY A 146 10.01 27.38 -0.16
CA GLY A 146 11.18 26.83 0.53
C GLY A 146 11.57 25.41 0.10
N ILE A 147 10.87 24.81 -0.86
CA ILE A 147 11.19 23.51 -1.45
C ILE A 147 11.31 23.65 -2.97
N VAL A 148 12.31 23.02 -3.57
CA VAL A 148 12.48 22.96 -5.02
C VAL A 148 11.65 21.79 -5.56
N TRP A 149 10.75 22.09 -6.50
CA TRP A 149 9.83 21.12 -7.08
C TRP A 149 10.31 20.72 -8.48
N PRO A 150 10.92 19.53 -8.64
CA PRO A 150 11.40 19.07 -9.95
C PRO A 150 10.24 18.87 -10.92
N GLN A 151 10.51 19.01 -12.20
CA GLN A 151 9.54 18.82 -13.28
C GLN A 151 10.01 17.74 -14.24
N HIS A 152 9.06 17.04 -14.84
CA HIS A 152 9.27 16.18 -15.99
C HIS A 152 9.52 17.03 -17.25
N GLU A 153 9.95 16.40 -18.34
CA GLU A 153 10.18 17.08 -19.63
C GLU A 153 8.93 17.79 -20.17
N ASP A 154 7.74 17.29 -19.82
CA ASP A 154 6.44 17.89 -20.16
C ASP A 154 6.01 19.04 -19.23
N GLY A 155 6.87 19.45 -18.29
CA GLY A 155 6.63 20.53 -17.33
C GLY A 155 5.79 20.15 -16.12
N ARG A 156 5.25 18.92 -16.03
CA ARG A 156 4.51 18.47 -14.85
C ARG A 156 5.45 18.24 -13.67
N ALA A 157 5.01 18.65 -12.47
CA ALA A 157 5.78 18.41 -11.26
C ALA A 157 5.96 16.90 -11.00
N SER A 158 7.17 16.52 -10.61
CA SER A 158 7.51 15.15 -10.25
C SER A 158 7.46 14.95 -8.74
N PHE A 159 6.75 13.91 -8.30
CA PHE A 159 6.69 13.47 -6.91
C PHE A 159 7.47 12.16 -6.69
N LYS A 160 8.44 11.87 -7.57
CA LYS A 160 9.37 10.76 -7.39
C LYS A 160 10.39 11.13 -6.31
N LEU A 161 10.69 10.20 -5.41
CA LEU A 161 11.55 10.47 -4.25
C LEU A 161 12.98 10.82 -4.70
N GLU A 162 13.49 10.09 -5.69
CA GLU A 162 14.79 10.31 -6.32
C GLU A 162 14.89 11.71 -6.95
N HIS A 163 13.85 12.17 -7.64
CA HIS A 163 13.81 13.50 -8.25
C HIS A 163 13.77 14.61 -7.19
N LEU A 164 12.91 14.45 -6.17
CA LEU A 164 12.78 15.43 -5.08
C LEU A 164 14.06 15.53 -4.25
N SER A 165 14.70 14.39 -3.97
CA SER A 165 15.94 14.34 -3.21
C SER A 165 17.06 15.06 -3.95
N ALA A 166 17.26 14.74 -5.23
CA ALA A 166 18.26 15.39 -6.07
C ALA A 166 18.04 16.90 -6.19
N ALA A 167 16.80 17.34 -6.46
CA ALA A 167 16.47 18.75 -6.63
C ALA A 167 16.67 19.60 -5.36
N ASN A 168 16.63 18.97 -4.18
CA ASN A 168 16.77 19.65 -2.89
C ASN A 168 18.12 19.37 -2.20
N GLY A 169 19.08 18.74 -2.90
CA GLY A 169 20.41 18.44 -2.36
C GLY A 169 20.39 17.47 -1.17
N LEU A 170 19.41 16.56 -1.14
CA LEU A 170 19.29 15.53 -0.12
C LEU A 170 20.11 14.30 -0.54
N ALA A 171 20.81 13.67 0.41
CA ALA A 171 21.59 12.47 0.14
C ALA A 171 20.66 11.33 -0.31
N HIS A 172 20.99 10.74 -1.47
CA HIS A 172 20.31 9.61 -2.06
C HIS A 172 21.37 8.84 -2.86
N GLU A 173 22.08 7.91 -2.20
CA GLU A 173 23.30 7.29 -2.74
C GLU A 173 23.02 6.29 -3.86
N SER A 174 21.97 5.47 -3.72
CA SER A 174 21.49 4.55 -4.75
C SER A 174 19.97 4.54 -4.73
N ALA A 175 19.33 4.94 -5.83
CA ALA A 175 17.89 4.72 -5.98
C ALA A 175 17.62 3.22 -6.05
N HIS A 176 16.50 2.78 -5.47
CA HIS A 176 16.10 1.36 -5.43
C HIS A 176 17.03 0.48 -4.57
N ASP A 177 17.59 1.08 -3.51
CA ASP A 177 18.05 0.36 -2.33
C ASP A 177 17.21 0.85 -1.15
N ALA A 178 16.48 -0.06 -0.52
CA ALA A 178 15.49 0.28 0.50
C ALA A 178 16.07 1.17 1.63
N LEU A 179 17.35 1.02 1.99
CA LEU A 179 17.94 1.84 3.06
C LEU A 179 18.21 3.28 2.60
N SER A 180 18.69 3.45 1.36
CA SER A 180 18.86 4.76 0.74
C SER A 180 17.51 5.49 0.63
N ASP A 181 16.45 4.79 0.19
CA ASP A 181 15.10 5.35 0.08
C ASP A 181 14.49 5.72 1.44
N VAL A 182 14.74 4.93 2.49
CA VAL A 182 14.38 5.29 3.87
C VAL A 182 15.07 6.57 4.33
N ARG A 183 16.39 6.70 4.09
CA ARG A 183 17.13 7.93 4.47
C ARG A 183 16.66 9.14 3.69
N ALA A 184 16.41 9.00 2.39
CA ALA A 184 15.86 10.06 1.55
C ALA A 184 14.46 10.49 2.04
N THR A 185 13.61 9.54 2.43
CA THR A 185 12.29 9.81 3.01
C THR A 185 12.39 10.61 4.31
N ILE A 186 13.29 10.23 5.22
CA ILE A 186 13.55 10.97 6.48
C ILE A 186 14.05 12.39 6.17
N ALA A 187 14.99 12.54 5.24
CA ALA A 187 15.55 13.83 4.85
C ALA A 187 14.48 14.77 4.27
N LEU A 188 13.60 14.25 3.42
CA LEU A 188 12.48 15.00 2.86
C LEU A 188 11.46 15.38 3.95
N ALA A 189 11.15 14.49 4.89
CA ALA A 189 10.29 14.78 6.02
C ALA A 189 10.88 15.90 6.91
N ARG A 190 12.19 15.87 7.18
CA ARG A 190 12.90 16.95 7.91
C ARG A 190 12.82 18.27 7.16
N LEU A 191 13.04 18.28 5.83
CA LEU A 191 12.93 19.47 5.00
C LEU A 191 11.51 20.07 5.08
N ILE A 192 10.47 19.25 4.87
CA ILE A 192 9.08 19.72 4.93
C ILE A 192 8.75 20.26 6.32
N ARG A 193 9.18 19.58 7.39
CA ARG A 193 8.94 20.05 8.75
C ARG A 193 9.64 21.38 9.04
N GLN A 194 10.85 21.58 8.53
CA GLN A 194 11.59 22.83 8.71
C GLN A 194 10.93 23.99 7.97
N ARG A 195 10.48 23.76 6.73
CA ARG A 195 9.91 24.83 5.89
C ARG A 195 8.43 25.09 6.18
N GLN A 196 7.67 24.06 6.49
CA GLN A 196 6.21 24.10 6.65
C GLN A 196 5.75 23.34 7.92
N PRO A 197 6.21 23.73 9.12
CA PRO A 197 5.97 22.98 10.37
C PRO A 197 4.48 22.81 10.70
N LYS A 198 3.68 23.87 10.51
CA LYS A 198 2.23 23.82 10.79
C LYS A 198 1.49 22.82 9.89
N LEU A 199 1.92 22.68 8.63
CA LEU A 199 1.33 21.73 7.69
C LEU A 199 1.71 20.30 8.07
N PHE A 200 2.98 20.07 8.40
CA PHE A 200 3.49 18.79 8.90
C PHE A 200 2.70 18.34 10.14
N ASP A 201 2.63 19.20 11.16
CA ASP A 201 1.95 18.89 12.43
C ASP A 201 0.46 18.62 12.21
N TYR A 202 -0.20 19.44 11.38
CA TYR A 202 -1.61 19.24 11.04
C TYR A 202 -1.84 17.88 10.37
N TYR A 203 -1.07 17.56 9.32
CA TYR A 203 -1.24 16.30 8.61
C TYR A 203 -0.92 15.09 9.49
N LEU A 204 0.07 15.21 10.38
CA LEU A 204 0.38 14.15 11.35
C LEU A 204 -0.83 13.85 12.25
N THR A 205 -1.69 14.83 12.57
CA THR A 205 -2.94 14.57 13.31
C THR A 205 -3.93 13.70 12.53
N LEU A 206 -3.96 13.84 11.20
CA LEU A 206 -4.87 13.11 10.30
C LEU A 206 -4.51 11.63 10.14
N ARG A 207 -3.40 11.18 10.72
CA ARG A 207 -3.13 9.73 10.87
C ARG A 207 -4.18 9.01 11.71
N LYS A 208 -4.86 9.73 12.61
CA LYS A 208 -5.91 9.18 13.47
C LYS A 208 -7.25 9.27 12.76
N LYS A 209 -7.96 8.13 12.66
CA LYS A 209 -9.28 8.06 12.01
C LYS A 209 -10.27 9.07 12.56
N ASP A 210 -10.26 9.30 13.88
CA ASP A 210 -11.22 10.23 14.50
C ASP A 210 -10.96 11.69 14.11
N ALA A 211 -9.69 12.08 13.92
CA ALA A 211 -9.36 13.41 13.40
C ALA A 211 -9.90 13.59 11.97
N VAL A 212 -9.79 12.55 11.14
CA VAL A 212 -10.34 12.53 9.77
C VAL A 212 -11.86 12.61 9.78
N LYS A 213 -12.55 11.85 10.65
CA LYS A 213 -14.01 11.86 10.79
C LYS A 213 -14.55 13.24 11.16
N VAL A 214 -13.85 13.99 12.01
CA VAL A 214 -14.22 15.38 12.35
C VAL A 214 -14.19 16.28 11.11
N GLN A 215 -13.25 16.07 10.18
CA GLN A 215 -13.20 16.83 8.94
C GLN A 215 -14.28 16.37 7.95
N LEU A 216 -14.52 15.05 7.84
CA LEU A 216 -15.52 14.42 6.96
C LEU A 216 -16.84 14.10 7.69
N SER A 217 -17.40 15.05 8.43
CA SER A 217 -18.66 14.81 9.15
C SER A 217 -19.80 14.49 8.18
N LEU A 218 -20.50 13.38 8.41
CA LEU A 218 -21.75 13.03 7.72
C LEU A 218 -22.99 13.58 8.44
N HIS A 219 -22.85 13.99 9.70
CA HIS A 219 -23.94 14.58 10.49
C HIS A 219 -24.17 16.05 10.15
N ASP A 220 -23.10 16.76 9.81
CA ASP A 220 -23.11 18.15 9.37
C ASP A 220 -22.18 18.26 8.14
N PRO A 221 -22.64 17.77 6.98
CA PRO A 221 -21.82 17.72 5.79
C PRO A 221 -21.55 19.12 5.25
N LYS A 222 -20.28 19.35 4.92
CA LYS A 222 -19.76 20.60 4.37
C LYS A 222 -18.72 20.31 3.32
N PRO A 223 -18.39 21.28 2.43
CA PRO A 223 -17.29 21.11 1.50
C PRO A 223 -15.98 20.95 2.27
N VAL A 224 -15.15 20.01 1.83
CA VAL A 224 -13.82 19.78 2.40
C VAL A 224 -12.79 19.75 1.29
N LEU A 225 -11.59 20.26 1.56
CA LEU A 225 -10.48 20.13 0.64
C LEU A 225 -9.82 18.77 0.87
N HIS A 226 -9.61 18.00 -0.19
CA HIS A 226 -8.91 16.71 -0.16
C HIS A 226 -7.72 16.74 -1.11
N VAL A 227 -6.56 16.23 -0.66
CA VAL A 227 -5.39 15.99 -1.50
C VAL A 227 -5.31 14.50 -1.85
N SER A 228 -5.20 14.19 -3.14
CA SER A 228 -5.00 12.82 -3.62
C SER A 228 -4.40 12.82 -5.02
N GLY A 229 -3.45 11.92 -5.28
CA GLY A 229 -2.91 11.71 -6.63
C GLY A 229 -3.96 11.33 -7.68
N MET A 230 -5.15 10.86 -7.28
CA MET A 230 -6.25 10.55 -8.20
C MET A 230 -6.86 11.80 -8.87
N TYR A 231 -6.59 13.00 -8.36
CA TYR A 231 -7.09 14.25 -8.97
C TYR A 231 -6.17 14.81 -10.06
N GLY A 232 -4.97 14.26 -10.22
CA GLY A 232 -4.00 14.71 -11.21
C GLY A 232 -3.18 15.92 -10.78
N VAL A 233 -1.97 16.01 -11.33
CA VAL A 233 -0.95 17.03 -10.99
C VAL A 233 -1.35 18.41 -11.50
N GLU A 234 -2.10 18.45 -12.60
CA GLU A 234 -2.65 19.66 -13.22
C GLU A 234 -3.62 20.40 -12.30
N ARG A 235 -4.32 19.69 -11.41
CA ARG A 235 -5.17 20.25 -10.35
C ARG A 235 -4.42 20.41 -9.02
N GLY A 236 -3.08 20.29 -9.03
CA GLY A 236 -2.27 20.28 -7.82
C GLY A 236 -2.55 19.06 -6.92
N ASN A 237 -3.16 17.99 -7.45
CA ASN A 237 -3.69 16.87 -6.68
C ASN A 237 -4.79 17.27 -5.68
N LEU A 238 -5.53 18.35 -5.95
CA LEU A 238 -6.58 18.88 -5.07
C LEU A 238 -7.98 18.71 -5.65
N ALA A 239 -8.94 18.48 -4.76
CA ALA A 239 -10.36 18.69 -5.04
C ALA A 239 -11.08 19.25 -3.82
N LEU A 240 -12.10 20.07 -4.07
CA LEU A 240 -13.12 20.36 -3.06
C LEU A 240 -14.18 19.26 -3.19
N VAL A 241 -14.44 18.53 -2.11
CA VAL A 241 -15.36 17.40 -2.13
C VAL A 241 -16.47 17.54 -1.12
N TRP A 242 -17.60 16.90 -1.41
CA TRP A 242 -18.74 16.80 -0.51
C TRP A 242 -18.92 15.35 0.00
N PRO A 243 -19.03 15.11 1.32
CA PRO A 243 -19.29 13.79 1.84
C PRO A 243 -20.76 13.40 1.61
N LEU A 244 -20.98 12.36 0.79
CA LEU A 244 -22.31 11.89 0.39
C LEU A 244 -22.88 10.89 1.40
N ALA A 245 -22.11 9.86 1.76
CA ALA A 245 -22.54 8.79 2.63
C ALA A 245 -21.35 7.98 3.18
N ALA A 246 -21.58 7.22 4.25
CA ALA A 246 -20.69 6.14 4.63
C ALA A 246 -20.79 5.01 3.60
N HIS A 247 -19.67 4.33 3.31
CA HIS A 247 -19.69 3.17 2.43
C HIS A 247 -20.46 2.01 3.09
N PRO A 248 -21.38 1.33 2.38
CA PRO A 248 -22.34 0.42 3.00
C PRO A 248 -21.73 -0.86 3.58
N THR A 249 -20.56 -1.27 3.08
CA THR A 249 -19.88 -2.51 3.50
C THR A 249 -18.49 -2.29 4.10
N ASN A 250 -17.96 -1.07 4.03
CA ASN A 250 -16.64 -0.73 4.58
C ASN A 250 -16.75 0.49 5.49
N GLY A 251 -16.78 0.27 6.79
CA GLY A 251 -16.89 1.34 7.78
C GLY A 251 -15.70 2.31 7.84
N ASN A 252 -14.62 2.04 7.09
CA ASN A 252 -13.49 2.97 6.94
C ASN A 252 -13.57 3.83 5.67
N GLU A 253 -14.62 3.72 4.85
CA GLU A 253 -14.76 4.49 3.62
C GLU A 253 -15.92 5.48 3.69
N VAL A 254 -15.68 6.69 3.19
CA VAL A 254 -16.71 7.71 2.96
C VAL A 254 -16.80 7.96 1.46
N ILE A 255 -18.00 7.87 0.92
CA ILE A 255 -18.31 8.19 -0.48
C ILE A 255 -18.34 9.72 -0.58
N VAL A 256 -17.57 10.28 -1.51
CA VAL A 256 -17.48 11.72 -1.72
C VAL A 256 -17.73 12.07 -3.18
N TRP A 257 -18.23 13.28 -3.39
CA TRP A 257 -18.44 13.89 -4.69
C TRP A 257 -17.41 14.99 -4.94
N ASP A 258 -16.79 15.04 -6.12
CA ASP A 258 -15.95 16.19 -6.53
C ASP A 258 -16.83 17.38 -6.95
N LEU A 259 -16.76 18.47 -6.17
CA LEU A 259 -17.57 19.66 -6.36
C LEU A 259 -17.13 20.52 -7.56
N ALA A 260 -16.10 20.11 -8.31
CA ALA A 260 -15.88 20.65 -9.65
C ALA A 260 -17.06 20.36 -10.61
N HIS A 261 -17.90 19.37 -10.28
CA HIS A 261 -19.03 18.94 -11.10
C HIS A 261 -20.36 19.05 -10.33
N ASP A 262 -21.47 19.28 -11.05
CA ASP A 262 -22.80 19.39 -10.45
C ASP A 262 -23.32 18.02 -9.94
N PRO A 263 -23.57 17.86 -8.63
CA PRO A 263 -24.13 16.63 -8.06
C PRO A 263 -25.60 16.40 -8.39
N SER A 264 -26.30 17.37 -8.96
CA SER A 264 -27.68 17.20 -9.42
C SER A 264 -27.83 16.05 -10.43
N GLN A 265 -26.75 15.69 -11.14
CA GLN A 265 -26.70 14.55 -12.05
C GLN A 265 -26.97 13.19 -11.39
N LEU A 266 -26.86 13.09 -10.06
CA LEU A 266 -27.24 11.88 -9.33
C LEU A 266 -28.75 11.67 -9.29
N ARG A 267 -29.55 12.73 -9.51
CA ARG A 267 -31.01 12.63 -9.49
C ARG A 267 -31.48 11.82 -10.70
N GLY A 268 -32.21 10.75 -10.41
CA GLY A 268 -32.80 9.89 -11.43
C GLY A 268 -31.88 8.78 -11.97
N LEU A 269 -30.61 8.72 -11.56
CA LEU A 269 -29.75 7.59 -11.91
C LEU A 269 -30.14 6.33 -11.12
N SER A 270 -30.17 5.19 -11.81
CA SER A 270 -30.32 3.89 -11.16
C SER A 270 -28.99 3.41 -10.58
N ALA A 271 -29.05 2.40 -9.71
CA ALA A 271 -27.83 1.76 -9.18
C ALA A 271 -26.97 1.15 -10.31
N ASP A 272 -27.62 0.61 -11.34
CA ASP A 272 -26.94 -0.04 -12.46
C ASP A 272 -26.24 0.98 -13.36
N ASP A 273 -26.87 2.14 -13.60
CA ASP A 273 -26.23 3.26 -14.33
C ASP A 273 -24.98 3.76 -13.60
N ILE A 274 -25.07 3.90 -12.28
CA ILE A 274 -23.93 4.33 -11.47
C ILE A 274 -22.83 3.26 -11.49
N ARG A 275 -23.18 1.97 -11.37
CA ARG A 275 -22.21 0.86 -11.43
C ARG A 275 -21.48 0.84 -12.76
N GLN A 276 -22.20 0.97 -13.87
CA GLN A 276 -21.59 1.01 -15.21
C GLN A 276 -20.60 2.17 -15.31
N ARG A 277 -20.96 3.36 -14.84
CA ARG A 277 -20.07 4.53 -14.92
C ARG A 277 -18.88 4.49 -13.96
N LEU A 278 -18.98 3.79 -12.83
CA LEU A 278 -17.91 3.71 -11.83
C LEU A 278 -16.94 2.55 -12.06
N PHE A 279 -17.45 1.38 -12.43
CA PHE A 279 -16.68 0.14 -12.44
C PHE A 279 -16.23 -0.30 -13.83
N SER A 280 -16.77 0.26 -14.91
CA SER A 280 -16.20 0.08 -16.26
C SER A 280 -14.92 0.88 -16.43
N ARG A 281 -14.03 0.42 -17.32
CA ARG A 281 -12.87 1.22 -17.72
C ARG A 281 -13.33 2.42 -18.57
N ALA A 282 -12.56 3.50 -18.58
CA ALA A 282 -12.97 4.71 -19.29
C ALA A 282 -13.09 4.50 -20.81
N ASP A 283 -12.24 3.64 -21.39
CA ASP A 283 -12.24 3.21 -22.79
C ASP A 283 -13.39 2.25 -23.14
N GLU A 284 -14.10 1.73 -22.14
CA GLU A 284 -15.24 0.81 -22.30
C GLU A 284 -16.60 1.50 -22.06
N LEU A 285 -16.59 2.78 -21.67
CA LEU A 285 -17.83 3.54 -21.50
C LEU A 285 -18.47 3.84 -22.86
N PRO A 286 -19.81 3.71 -22.99
CA PRO A 286 -20.49 4.10 -24.21
C PRO A 286 -20.24 5.57 -24.57
N GLU A 287 -20.26 5.88 -25.87
CA GLU A 287 -20.05 7.25 -26.36
C GLU A 287 -21.04 8.23 -25.71
N GLY A 288 -20.54 9.34 -25.19
CA GLY A 288 -21.34 10.35 -24.48
C GLY A 288 -21.60 10.04 -22.99
N LEU A 289 -21.16 8.91 -22.46
CA LEU A 289 -21.19 8.63 -21.02
C LEU A 289 -19.85 8.95 -20.35
N GLU A 290 -19.89 9.87 -19.40
CA GLU A 290 -18.74 10.22 -18.57
C GLU A 290 -18.73 9.44 -17.25
N ARG A 291 -17.53 9.19 -16.73
CA ARG A 291 -17.34 8.64 -15.38
C ARG A 291 -17.92 9.62 -14.37
N LEU A 292 -18.71 9.10 -13.43
CA LEU A 292 -19.23 9.94 -12.35
C LEU A 292 -18.09 10.44 -11.46
N PRO A 293 -18.11 11.71 -11.03
CA PRO A 293 -17.09 12.33 -10.16
C PRO A 293 -17.22 11.88 -8.70
N ILE A 294 -17.40 10.58 -8.50
CA ILE A 294 -17.49 9.92 -7.20
C ILE A 294 -16.14 9.29 -6.90
N LYS A 295 -15.70 9.45 -5.65
CA LYS A 295 -14.54 8.78 -5.09
C LYS A 295 -14.90 8.24 -3.71
N THR A 296 -14.20 7.22 -3.23
CA THR A 296 -14.21 6.88 -1.81
C THR A 296 -12.93 7.36 -1.12
N ILE A 297 -13.09 7.84 0.11
CA ILE A 297 -11.97 8.24 0.97
C ILE A 297 -11.85 7.23 2.11
N HIS A 298 -10.68 6.61 2.20
CA HIS A 298 -10.34 5.66 3.26
C HIS A 298 -9.82 6.39 4.49
N ILE A 299 -10.63 6.52 5.54
CA ILE A 299 -10.28 7.26 6.76
C ILE A 299 -9.15 6.60 7.56
N ASN A 300 -8.85 5.32 7.29
CA ASN A 300 -7.77 4.55 7.92
C ASN A 300 -6.45 4.56 7.11
N LYS A 301 -6.39 5.32 6.02
CA LYS A 301 -5.19 5.48 5.17
C LYS A 301 -4.68 6.93 5.19
N SER A 302 -4.74 7.56 6.37
CA SER A 302 -4.22 8.91 6.64
C SER A 302 -4.48 9.94 5.53
N PRO A 303 -5.73 10.08 5.04
CA PRO A 303 -6.03 10.97 3.93
C PRO A 303 -5.82 12.44 4.36
N PHE A 304 -5.17 13.23 3.51
CA PHE A 304 -5.08 14.67 3.76
C PHE A 304 -6.43 15.32 3.45
N ILE A 305 -7.11 15.83 4.48
CA ILE A 305 -8.44 16.42 4.39
C ILE A 305 -8.56 17.57 5.37
N VAL A 306 -9.16 18.66 4.93
CA VAL A 306 -9.36 19.85 5.76
C VAL A 306 -10.67 20.54 5.41
N SER A 307 -11.52 20.71 6.42
CA SER A 307 -12.81 21.41 6.26
C SER A 307 -12.70 22.93 6.38
N ASN A 308 -11.59 23.44 6.93
CA ASN A 308 -11.31 24.87 6.96
C ASN A 308 -10.68 25.31 5.63
N LEU A 309 -11.51 25.75 4.69
CA LEU A 309 -11.09 26.09 3.33
C LEU A 309 -10.16 27.31 3.23
N LYS A 310 -10.02 28.10 4.31
CA LYS A 310 -9.04 29.21 4.36
C LYS A 310 -7.60 28.74 4.13
N VAL A 311 -7.32 27.44 4.33
CA VAL A 311 -6.00 26.87 4.07
C VAL A 311 -5.61 26.91 2.59
N LEU A 312 -6.58 26.84 1.66
CA LEU A 312 -6.36 26.94 0.23
C LEU A 312 -5.87 28.35 -0.11
N GLY A 313 -6.64 29.37 0.27
CA GLY A 313 -6.39 30.76 -0.08
C GLY A 313 -6.62 31.04 -1.58
N ASP A 314 -6.90 32.30 -1.92
CA ASP A 314 -7.31 32.68 -3.28
C ASP A 314 -6.21 32.43 -4.32
N SER A 315 -4.94 32.63 -3.93
CA SER A 315 -3.79 32.40 -4.81
C SER A 315 -3.66 30.93 -5.22
N ALA A 316 -3.81 29.98 -4.30
CA ALA A 316 -3.72 28.56 -4.65
C ALA A 316 -4.95 28.09 -5.44
N ALA A 317 -6.14 28.60 -5.08
CA ALA A 317 -7.36 28.32 -5.85
C ALA A 317 -7.22 28.76 -7.32
N ALA A 318 -6.73 29.99 -7.55
CA ALA A 318 -6.48 30.52 -8.88
C ALA A 318 -5.38 29.73 -9.61
N ARG A 319 -4.27 29.41 -8.93
CA ARG A 319 -3.16 28.62 -9.50
C ARG A 319 -3.63 27.27 -10.04
N TRP A 320 -4.54 26.61 -9.35
CA TRP A 320 -5.04 25.27 -9.70
C TRP A 320 -6.37 25.30 -10.45
N GLY A 321 -6.83 26.47 -10.91
CA GLY A 321 -8.06 26.60 -11.70
C GLY A 321 -9.33 26.18 -10.95
N MET A 322 -9.36 26.31 -9.63
CA MET A 322 -10.53 25.93 -8.82
C MET A 322 -11.59 27.05 -8.84
N ASP A 323 -12.72 26.82 -9.52
CA ASP A 323 -13.89 27.69 -9.42
C ASP A 323 -14.63 27.44 -8.09
N LEU A 324 -14.24 28.18 -7.05
CA LEU A 324 -14.85 28.08 -5.73
C LEU A 324 -16.33 28.50 -5.74
N ALA A 325 -16.72 29.45 -6.58
CA ALA A 325 -18.10 29.91 -6.66
C ALA A 325 -18.99 28.81 -7.22
N ALA A 326 -18.57 28.11 -8.28
CA ALA A 326 -19.25 26.93 -8.79
C ALA A 326 -19.29 25.81 -7.74
N ALA A 327 -18.16 25.53 -7.09
CA ALA A 327 -18.09 24.47 -6.09
C ALA A 327 -19.04 24.71 -4.90
N PHE A 328 -19.23 25.96 -4.46
CA PHE A 328 -20.22 26.29 -3.43
C PHE A 328 -21.67 26.19 -3.92
N ARG A 329 -21.96 26.53 -5.18
CA ARG A 329 -23.29 26.26 -5.76
C ARG A 329 -23.58 24.76 -5.81
N HIS A 330 -22.59 23.97 -6.23
CA HIS A 330 -22.70 22.51 -6.24
C HIS A 330 -22.85 21.92 -4.83
N ALA A 331 -22.23 22.54 -3.82
CA ALA A 331 -22.41 22.12 -2.42
C ALA A 331 -23.85 22.33 -1.93
N GLU A 332 -24.50 23.44 -2.30
CA GLU A 332 -25.92 23.65 -2.02
C GLU A 332 -26.80 22.62 -2.76
N ALA A 333 -26.47 22.30 -4.01
CA ALA A 333 -27.15 21.25 -4.76
C ALA A 333 -26.97 19.86 -4.10
N ALA A 334 -25.77 19.54 -3.60
CA ALA A 334 -25.49 18.31 -2.85
C ALA A 334 -26.31 18.23 -1.56
N ARG A 335 -26.41 19.34 -0.82
CA ARG A 335 -27.23 19.42 0.40
C ARG A 335 -28.71 19.17 0.12
N GLY A 336 -29.19 19.58 -1.06
CA GLY A 336 -30.55 19.36 -1.52
C GLY A 336 -30.80 17.99 -2.19
N LEU A 337 -29.86 17.03 -2.13
CA LEU A 337 -30.10 15.67 -2.60
C LEU A 337 -31.01 14.89 -1.62
N PRO A 338 -31.84 13.95 -2.12
CA PRO A 338 -32.60 13.06 -1.25
C PRO A 338 -31.67 12.08 -0.52
N ASP A 339 -32.21 11.30 0.43
CA ASP A 339 -31.46 10.19 1.02
C ASP A 339 -31.11 9.14 -0.05
N LEU A 340 -29.81 8.99 -0.31
CA LEU A 340 -29.26 8.03 -1.29
C LEU A 340 -28.77 6.73 -0.63
N SER A 341 -29.04 6.50 0.65
CA SER A 341 -28.52 5.33 1.38
C SER A 341 -28.90 4.00 0.74
N ALA A 342 -30.15 3.84 0.28
CA ALA A 342 -30.60 2.64 -0.42
C ALA A 342 -29.92 2.44 -1.78
N LEU A 343 -29.67 3.55 -2.49
CA LEU A 343 -28.95 3.55 -3.77
C LEU A 343 -27.51 3.05 -3.56
N TRP A 344 -26.79 3.61 -2.58
CA TRP A 344 -25.41 3.22 -2.30
C TRP A 344 -25.27 1.74 -1.92
N ARG A 345 -26.20 1.19 -1.13
CA ARG A 345 -26.21 -0.26 -0.81
C ARG A 345 -26.28 -1.12 -2.06
N ARG A 346 -27.09 -0.74 -3.05
CA ARG A 346 -27.20 -1.46 -4.33
C ARG A 346 -25.96 -1.24 -5.21
N VAL A 347 -25.45 0.00 -5.30
CA VAL A 347 -24.26 0.33 -6.10
C VAL A 347 -23.05 -0.46 -5.64
N TYR A 348 -22.79 -0.53 -4.33
CA TYR A 348 -21.62 -1.20 -3.76
C TYR A 348 -21.89 -2.64 -3.30
N GLN A 349 -23.01 -3.23 -3.72
CA GLN A 349 -23.24 -4.66 -3.54
C GLN A 349 -22.15 -5.41 -4.32
N ARG A 350 -21.39 -6.24 -3.61
CA ARG A 350 -20.36 -7.10 -4.21
C ARG A 350 -21.01 -8.36 -4.74
N GLU A 351 -20.67 -8.72 -5.97
CA GLU A 351 -20.95 -10.05 -6.51
C GLU A 351 -19.94 -11.03 -5.94
N ALA A 352 -20.34 -12.29 -5.74
CA ALA A 352 -19.44 -13.33 -5.30
C ALA A 352 -18.40 -13.58 -6.41
N GLY A 353 -17.15 -13.22 -6.14
CA GLY A 353 -16.03 -13.53 -7.03
C GLY A 353 -15.60 -14.98 -6.94
N ALA A 354 -14.69 -15.38 -7.83
CA ALA A 354 -13.99 -16.65 -7.70
C ALA A 354 -13.24 -16.71 -6.35
N PRO A 355 -13.19 -17.88 -5.69
CA PRO A 355 -12.43 -18.04 -4.46
C PRO A 355 -10.94 -17.74 -4.74
N HIS A 356 -10.32 -17.01 -3.83
CA HIS A 356 -8.88 -16.77 -3.87
C HIS A 356 -8.13 -17.92 -3.21
N ASP A 357 -6.89 -18.14 -3.66
CA ASP A 357 -5.94 -18.97 -2.95
C ASP A 357 -5.67 -18.43 -1.52
N VAL A 358 -5.36 -19.31 -0.57
CA VAL A 358 -5.26 -18.93 0.85
C VAL A 358 -4.18 -17.89 1.12
N ASP A 359 -3.09 -17.84 0.36
CA ASP A 359 -2.05 -16.81 0.53
C ASP A 359 -2.57 -15.42 0.16
N GLU A 360 -3.53 -15.37 -0.76
CA GLU A 360 -4.14 -14.15 -1.26
C GLU A 360 -5.42 -13.78 -0.50
N ASN A 361 -6.01 -14.70 0.28
CA ASN A 361 -7.35 -14.53 0.83
C ASN A 361 -7.44 -13.78 2.18
N LEU A 362 -6.43 -12.97 2.54
CA LEU A 362 -6.43 -12.12 3.74
C LEU A 362 -7.72 -11.30 3.91
N TYR A 363 -8.25 -10.75 2.81
CA TYR A 363 -9.44 -9.91 2.82
C TYR A 363 -10.76 -10.69 2.65
N GLY A 364 -10.72 -12.03 2.71
CA GLY A 364 -11.90 -12.89 2.68
C GLY A 364 -12.70 -12.90 3.99
N GLY A 365 -12.10 -12.46 5.10
CA GLY A 365 -12.75 -12.36 6.40
C GLY A 365 -11.75 -12.03 7.51
N PHE A 366 -12.23 -11.52 8.64
CA PHE A 366 -11.38 -11.33 9.82
C PHE A 366 -11.22 -12.63 10.60
N VAL A 367 -9.99 -12.94 11.00
CA VAL A 367 -9.69 -14.05 11.89
C VAL A 367 -10.35 -13.85 13.25
N SER A 368 -11.01 -14.89 13.75
CA SER A 368 -11.68 -14.86 15.06
C SER A 368 -10.67 -14.75 16.21
N ASN A 369 -11.13 -14.35 17.39
CA ASN A 369 -10.25 -14.27 18.57
C ASN A 369 -9.74 -15.64 19.03
N ASN A 370 -10.49 -16.72 18.78
CA ASN A 370 -10.07 -18.07 19.12
C ASN A 370 -8.96 -18.53 18.17
N ASP A 371 -9.19 -18.41 16.86
CA ASP A 371 -8.19 -18.76 15.84
C ASP A 371 -6.91 -17.93 16.01
N ARG A 372 -7.02 -16.64 16.33
CA ARG A 372 -5.87 -15.78 16.63
C ARG A 372 -5.02 -16.34 17.78
N LYS A 373 -5.62 -16.86 18.85
CA LYS A 373 -4.89 -17.49 19.96
C LYS A 373 -4.19 -18.76 19.52
N VAL A 374 -4.84 -19.58 18.67
CA VAL A 374 -4.24 -20.79 18.11
C VAL A 374 -3.03 -20.43 17.25
N LEU A 375 -3.16 -19.47 16.33
CA LEU A 375 -2.04 -18.98 15.49
C LEU A 375 -0.87 -18.47 16.35
N GLN A 376 -1.15 -17.68 17.39
CA GLN A 376 -0.13 -17.20 18.32
C GLN A 376 0.57 -18.33 19.08
N LYS A 377 -0.15 -19.41 19.45
CA LYS A 377 0.46 -20.61 20.01
C LYS A 377 1.39 -21.26 18.98
N MET A 378 0.92 -21.49 17.76
CA MET A 378 1.70 -22.15 16.70
C MET A 378 3.02 -21.43 16.45
N ARG A 379 3.02 -20.10 16.39
CA ARG A 379 4.23 -19.29 16.16
C ARG A 379 5.32 -19.44 17.23
N ARG A 380 4.96 -19.91 18.43
CA ARG A 380 5.92 -20.08 19.55
C ARG A 380 6.51 -21.49 19.62
N LEU A 381 5.97 -22.42 18.83
CA LEU A 381 6.43 -23.80 18.79
C LEU A 381 7.67 -23.92 17.92
N SER A 382 8.56 -24.85 18.28
CA SER A 382 9.68 -25.24 17.42
C SER A 382 9.19 -26.03 16.21
N ALA A 383 10.02 -26.15 15.16
CA ALA A 383 9.70 -26.93 13.97
C ALA A 383 9.27 -28.38 14.30
N ALA A 384 9.94 -29.01 15.27
CA ALA A 384 9.62 -30.37 15.71
C ALA A 384 8.28 -30.44 16.45
N GLN A 385 7.96 -29.42 17.26
CA GLN A 385 6.67 -29.33 17.93
C GLN A 385 5.52 -29.07 16.94
N LEU A 386 5.73 -28.19 15.95
CA LEU A 386 4.76 -27.91 14.89
C LEU A 386 4.39 -29.15 14.08
N ALA A 387 5.34 -30.06 13.84
CA ALA A 387 5.10 -31.30 13.09
C ALA A 387 4.11 -32.25 13.77
N GLY A 388 4.04 -32.23 15.11
CA GLY A 388 3.15 -33.09 15.90
C GLY A 388 1.85 -32.42 16.35
N GLU A 389 1.66 -31.14 16.07
CA GLU A 389 0.55 -30.36 16.60
C GLU A 389 -0.68 -30.42 15.68
N MET A 390 -1.84 -30.78 16.25
CA MET A 390 -3.12 -30.76 15.54
C MET A 390 -3.87 -29.48 15.86
N ALA A 391 -3.67 -28.44 15.05
CA ALA A 391 -4.43 -27.20 15.17
C ALA A 391 -5.85 -27.35 14.61
N LEU A 392 -6.85 -26.92 15.38
CA LEU A 392 -8.24 -26.81 14.94
C LEU A 392 -8.57 -25.33 14.80
N PHE A 393 -9.10 -24.96 13.64
CA PHE A 393 -9.49 -23.59 13.31
C PHE A 393 -10.99 -23.53 13.01
N GLU A 394 -11.63 -22.43 13.41
CA GLU A 394 -12.99 -22.08 12.99
C GLU A 394 -12.98 -21.71 11.49
N ASP A 395 -11.96 -20.98 11.05
CA ASP A 395 -11.72 -20.69 9.63
C ASP A 395 -10.89 -21.80 8.96
N PRO A 396 -11.47 -22.58 8.02
CA PRO A 396 -10.79 -23.70 7.39
C PRO A 396 -9.56 -23.31 6.56
N GLN A 397 -9.45 -22.05 6.09
CA GLN A 397 -8.30 -21.63 5.30
C GLN A 397 -6.99 -21.60 6.12
N LEU A 398 -7.10 -21.44 7.44
CA LEU A 398 -5.96 -21.34 8.34
C LEU A 398 -5.20 -22.66 8.47
N ALA A 399 -5.88 -23.80 8.30
CA ALA A 399 -5.23 -25.11 8.28
C ALA A 399 -4.27 -25.23 7.09
N GLU A 400 -4.71 -24.79 5.91
CA GLU A 400 -3.87 -24.76 4.71
C GLU A 400 -2.73 -23.73 4.83
N LEU A 401 -3.03 -22.55 5.39
CA LEU A 401 -2.02 -21.52 5.64
C LEU A 401 -0.91 -22.02 6.59
N LEU A 402 -1.28 -22.73 7.66
CA LEU A 402 -0.33 -23.36 8.60
C LEU A 402 0.53 -24.42 7.92
N PHE A 403 -0.06 -25.26 7.05
CA PHE A 403 0.69 -26.23 6.26
C PHE A 403 1.74 -25.54 5.37
N ARG A 404 1.35 -24.52 4.61
CA ARG A 404 2.27 -23.77 3.74
C ARG A 404 3.34 -23.01 4.51
N TYR A 405 2.99 -22.44 5.67
CA TYR A 405 3.94 -21.82 6.58
C TYR A 405 5.04 -22.81 7.00
N ARG A 406 4.67 -24.02 7.45
CA ARG A 406 5.61 -25.08 7.79
C ARG A 406 6.45 -25.50 6.60
N ALA A 407 5.83 -25.72 5.45
CA ALA A 407 6.51 -26.22 4.27
C ALA A 407 7.55 -25.24 3.70
N ARG A 408 7.27 -23.93 3.75
CA ARG A 408 8.20 -22.88 3.31
C ARG A 408 9.35 -22.64 4.27
N ASN A 409 9.09 -22.70 5.58
CA ASN A 409 10.05 -22.25 6.59
C ASN A 409 10.78 -23.39 7.30
N PHE A 410 10.18 -24.57 7.37
CA PHE A 410 10.68 -25.74 8.09
C PHE A 410 10.43 -27.03 7.27
N PRO A 411 10.96 -27.13 6.03
CA PRO A 411 10.69 -28.26 5.15
C PRO A 411 11.09 -29.62 5.77
N ASP A 412 12.14 -29.65 6.59
CA ASP A 412 12.60 -30.85 7.30
C ASP A 412 11.60 -31.36 8.35
N SER A 413 10.62 -30.53 8.75
CA SER A 413 9.56 -30.92 9.68
C SER A 413 8.39 -31.64 9.01
N LEU A 414 8.38 -31.73 7.67
CA LEU A 414 7.33 -32.38 6.91
C LEU A 414 7.51 -33.90 6.89
N SER A 415 6.41 -34.64 7.05
CA SER A 415 6.35 -36.08 6.76
C SER A 415 6.55 -36.37 5.28
N GLY A 416 6.86 -37.63 4.91
CA GLY A 416 7.07 -38.00 3.50
C GLY A 416 5.88 -37.69 2.58
N HIS A 417 4.65 -37.86 3.06
CA HIS A 417 3.44 -37.48 2.33
C HIS A 417 3.31 -35.96 2.17
N GLU A 418 3.58 -35.19 3.24
CA GLU A 418 3.57 -33.72 3.19
C GLU A 418 4.64 -33.16 2.24
N GLN A 419 5.84 -33.75 2.22
CA GLN A 419 6.91 -33.39 1.28
C GLN A 419 6.50 -33.65 -0.17
N GLN A 420 5.83 -34.78 -0.45
CA GLN A 420 5.31 -35.06 -1.79
C GLN A 420 4.23 -34.05 -2.20
N ARG A 421 3.28 -33.76 -1.29
CA ARG A 421 2.24 -32.76 -1.49
C ARG A 421 2.84 -31.38 -1.79
N TRP A 422 3.87 -30.98 -1.03
CA TRP A 422 4.54 -29.70 -1.20
C TRP A 422 5.30 -29.59 -2.51
N ARG A 423 6.05 -30.63 -2.90
CA ARG A 423 6.75 -30.67 -4.19
C ARG A 423 5.78 -30.57 -5.37
N GLN A 424 4.65 -31.26 -5.31
CA GLN A 424 3.61 -31.16 -6.32
C GLN A 424 3.07 -29.72 -6.40
N TRP A 425 2.72 -29.12 -5.25
CA TRP A 425 2.25 -27.74 -5.18
C TRP A 425 3.25 -26.76 -5.80
N CYS A 426 4.53 -26.84 -5.44
CA CYS A 426 5.56 -25.97 -5.99
C CYS A 426 5.68 -26.14 -7.51
N GLY A 427 5.71 -27.39 -7.99
CA GLY A 427 5.76 -27.69 -9.42
C GLY A 427 4.58 -27.10 -10.20
N GLU A 428 3.36 -27.22 -9.67
CA GLU A 428 2.15 -26.64 -10.28
C GLU A 428 2.21 -25.10 -10.32
N ARG A 429 2.68 -24.47 -9.24
CA ARG A 429 2.83 -23.00 -9.17
C ARG A 429 3.88 -22.48 -10.15
N VAL A 430 5.05 -23.11 -10.21
CA VAL A 430 6.12 -22.74 -11.14
C VAL A 430 5.66 -22.96 -12.59
N ALA A 431 5.04 -24.12 -12.89
CA ALA A 431 4.51 -24.41 -14.22
C ALA A 431 3.45 -23.40 -14.66
N ALA A 432 2.55 -22.98 -13.75
CA ALA A 432 1.54 -21.97 -14.06
C ALA A 432 2.13 -20.57 -14.32
N ALA A 433 3.22 -20.20 -13.65
CA ALA A 433 3.87 -18.90 -13.81
C ALA A 433 4.84 -18.84 -15.01
N MET A 434 5.39 -19.98 -15.42
CA MET A 434 6.45 -20.05 -16.43
C MET A 434 6.11 -19.42 -17.79
N PRO A 435 4.90 -19.58 -18.37
CA PRO A 435 4.58 -18.96 -19.65
C PRO A 435 4.70 -17.43 -19.62
N GLY A 436 4.19 -16.80 -18.55
CA GLY A 436 4.30 -15.35 -18.37
C GLY A 436 5.74 -14.89 -18.16
N PHE A 437 6.52 -15.67 -17.40
CA PHE A 437 7.95 -15.41 -17.20
C PHE A 437 8.75 -15.46 -18.50
N LEU A 438 8.52 -16.47 -19.35
CA LEU A 438 9.22 -16.62 -20.63
C LEU A 438 8.84 -15.50 -21.61
N GLN A 439 7.56 -15.08 -21.61
CA GLN A 439 7.11 -13.94 -22.38
C GLN A 439 7.84 -12.65 -21.93
N GLU A 440 7.83 -12.37 -20.63
CA GLU A 440 8.53 -11.20 -20.05
C GLU A 440 10.04 -11.22 -20.40
N LEU A 441 10.69 -12.39 -20.31
CA LEU A 441 12.10 -12.55 -20.66
C LEU A 441 12.38 -12.23 -22.13
N ALA A 442 11.51 -12.69 -23.04
CA ALA A 442 11.65 -12.43 -24.47
C ALA A 442 11.48 -10.94 -24.79
N GLU A 443 10.46 -10.30 -24.20
CA GLU A 443 10.19 -8.87 -24.36
C GLU A 443 11.37 -8.02 -23.83
N LEU A 444 11.87 -8.31 -22.63
CA LEU A 444 12.99 -7.58 -22.04
C LEU A 444 14.31 -7.77 -22.80
N ARG A 445 14.56 -8.95 -23.38
CA ARG A 445 15.74 -9.18 -24.23
C ARG A 445 15.65 -8.45 -25.57
N ALA A 446 14.43 -8.33 -26.13
CA ALA A 446 14.20 -7.59 -27.37
C ALA A 446 14.38 -6.08 -27.19
N ALA A 447 14.24 -5.56 -25.96
CA ALA A 447 14.44 -4.14 -25.63
C ALA A 447 15.92 -3.70 -25.54
N GLU A 448 16.85 -4.52 -26.05
CA GLU A 448 18.30 -4.26 -26.06
C GLU A 448 18.87 -3.81 -24.70
N PRO A 449 18.72 -4.64 -23.64
CA PRO A 449 19.20 -4.29 -22.31
C PRO A 449 20.72 -4.14 -22.27
N SER A 450 21.20 -3.26 -21.40
CA SER A 450 22.64 -3.09 -21.13
C SER A 450 23.31 -4.39 -20.69
N PRO A 451 24.65 -4.52 -20.81
CA PRO A 451 25.37 -5.73 -20.38
C PRO A 451 25.07 -6.15 -18.93
N GLU A 452 24.96 -5.18 -18.02
CA GLU A 452 24.62 -5.42 -16.61
C GLU A 452 23.20 -5.98 -16.46
N GLN A 453 22.24 -5.41 -17.18
CA GLN A 453 20.87 -5.91 -17.21
C GLN A 453 20.77 -7.30 -17.84
N GLN A 454 21.54 -7.59 -18.90
CA GLN A 454 21.60 -8.93 -19.50
C GLN A 454 22.10 -9.97 -18.51
N GLN A 455 23.15 -9.65 -17.75
CA GLN A 455 23.67 -10.53 -16.71
C GLN A 455 22.61 -10.80 -15.63
N LEU A 456 21.89 -9.76 -15.21
CA LEU A 456 20.81 -9.89 -14.24
C LEU A 456 19.68 -10.79 -14.76
N LEU A 457 19.22 -10.55 -15.98
CA LEU A 457 18.18 -11.37 -16.62
C LEU A 457 18.61 -12.84 -16.72
N GLN A 458 19.88 -13.10 -17.06
CA GLN A 458 20.41 -14.46 -17.12
C GLN A 458 20.40 -15.13 -15.74
N GLN A 459 20.81 -14.42 -14.67
CA GLN A 459 20.75 -14.97 -13.32
C GLN A 459 19.31 -15.36 -12.94
N VAL A 460 18.34 -14.48 -13.16
CA VAL A 460 16.94 -14.80 -12.83
C VAL A 460 16.40 -15.95 -13.69
N ALA A 461 16.79 -16.04 -14.97
CA ALA A 461 16.44 -17.16 -15.84
C ALA A 461 17.04 -18.49 -15.35
N ASP A 462 18.30 -18.50 -14.90
CA ASP A 462 18.94 -19.68 -14.33
C ASP A 462 18.25 -20.13 -13.04
N TYR A 463 17.79 -19.18 -12.21
CA TYR A 463 16.98 -19.49 -11.03
C TYR A 463 15.66 -20.18 -11.42
N ALA A 464 14.95 -19.65 -12.41
CA ALA A 464 13.71 -20.21 -12.91
C ALA A 464 13.88 -21.64 -13.44
N ALA A 465 14.94 -21.88 -14.22
CA ALA A 465 15.28 -23.20 -14.75
C ALA A 465 15.58 -24.21 -13.62
N ASN A 466 16.29 -23.79 -12.59
CA ASN A 466 16.57 -24.64 -11.42
C ASN A 466 15.30 -25.01 -10.65
N LEU A 467 14.39 -24.07 -10.42
CA LEU A 467 13.09 -24.35 -9.80
C LEU A 467 12.26 -25.36 -10.61
N GLN A 468 12.28 -25.24 -11.94
CA GLN A 468 11.55 -26.16 -12.81
C GLN A 468 12.16 -27.57 -12.79
N ALA A 469 13.48 -27.69 -12.69
CA ALA A 469 14.19 -28.96 -12.65
C ALA A 469 14.12 -29.65 -11.27
N SER A 470 13.94 -28.90 -10.18
CA SER A 470 13.91 -29.43 -8.81
C SER A 470 12.89 -28.66 -7.95
N PRO A 471 11.60 -29.03 -8.00
CA PRO A 471 10.50 -28.20 -7.48
C PRO A 471 10.45 -27.94 -5.97
N ALA A 472 11.08 -28.71 -5.09
CA ALA A 472 11.29 -28.41 -3.66
C ALA A 472 12.08 -29.53 -3.00
#